data_AF-A0A2D9RF31-F1
#
_entry.id   AF-A0A2D9RF31-F1
#
_cell.length_a   1.000
_cell.length_b   1.000
_cell.length_c   1.000
_cell.angle_alpha   90.00
_cell.angle_beta   90.00
_cell.angle_gamma   90.00
#
_symmetry.space_group_name_H-M   'P 1'
#
loop_
_entity.id
_entity.type
_entity.pdbx_description
1 polymer ?
#
loop_
_entity_poly.entity_id
_entity_poly.type
_entity_poly.pdbx_seq_one_letter_code
_entity_poly.pdbx_strand_id
1 'polypeptide(L)'
;MSSPFQTEQMTLAQLFSGKRTFSFPAFQRPYRWSEEEALTLIDDVAAATLRGDPGYFLGNLVLTEDTETESMVIDGRQRLTTLFMLTCILRDLEPDKARKKALHRLIFDEPADDTETTGWRLSFHPSEQAVIEDRFLKPHTDGTATEGWRSDVADRYLSMFRVADSMRELLEQPTADTGLPRLEDFTDYLLNQCEVIVLTASSATSGLRLFQVLNNRGLQLSEADLIKPDLLQTLSLERQAEAATIWDGLEDKLGAEHLDTLLRSYVFIVTGEWIPPGRNFASSLKAAMMTRGAETFHFEDLPRYGVAFSDIHWGDIPYDEPEQNGNLLIQSMNFLGRTANEWKEFLPVTMEILIRFDGEYEEIYRHISALERAFFVWFINETSEAARRRISYEMIQQLRDGDDLFAANKAFDIPAQELDKAISRLATPFPKLYQRGALIRRMELLLCERAGAAAPRYLELSTAEHILPRNPPSGSQWALDFTPQQRRDYLDLLGNGIPLTRDIDKRVGSRDFNAKKAIYKDSGLANYFRSVGQVCKYSTWTPTDIMERTERLAGLLADRWRSIPKEPVPDDFDDEDAITELPPQTYSDLADAISRQIDDSVKKEDK
;
A
#
# COMPACT_ATOMS: atom_id res chain seq x y z
N MET A 1 -10.83 19.67 41.58
CA MET A 1 -10.09 19.31 40.36
C MET A 1 -11.08 19.46 39.22
N SER A 2 -10.89 20.43 38.30
CA SER A 2 -11.74 20.47 37.11
C SER A 2 -11.43 19.22 36.29
N SER A 3 -12.47 18.60 35.74
CA SER A 3 -12.30 17.50 34.79
C SER A 3 -11.39 17.95 33.64
N PRO A 4 -10.44 17.13 33.16
CA PRO A 4 -9.63 17.46 31.97
C PRO A 4 -10.46 17.51 30.68
N PHE A 5 -11.75 17.15 30.76
CA PHE A 5 -12.71 17.09 29.66
C PHE A 5 -14.02 17.77 30.04
N GLN A 6 -14.57 18.55 29.12
CA GLN A 6 -15.93 19.05 29.17
C GLN A 6 -16.80 18.28 28.18
N THR A 7 -18.07 18.10 28.49
CA THR A 7 -19.00 17.32 27.67
C THR A 7 -20.29 18.09 27.48
N GLU A 8 -20.68 18.27 26.22
CA GLU A 8 -21.89 19.00 25.82
C GLU A 8 -22.70 18.12 24.86
N GLN A 9 -24.01 18.09 25.02
CA GLN A 9 -24.93 17.49 24.05
C GLN A 9 -25.50 18.62 23.20
N MET A 10 -25.35 18.52 21.88
CA MET A 10 -25.72 19.58 20.94
C MET A 10 -26.48 19.00 19.76
N THR A 11 -27.51 19.70 19.30
CA THR A 11 -28.11 19.42 17.99
C THR A 11 -27.19 19.90 16.86
N LEU A 12 -27.40 19.42 15.63
CA LEU A 12 -26.62 19.88 14.49
C LEU A 12 -26.76 21.40 14.27
N ALA A 13 -27.96 21.95 14.45
CA ALA A 13 -28.19 23.39 14.41
C ALA A 13 -27.39 24.12 15.49
N GLN A 14 -27.36 23.62 16.73
CA GLN A 14 -26.58 24.24 17.82
C GLN A 14 -25.07 24.17 17.56
N LEU A 15 -24.60 23.06 16.98
CA LEU A 15 -23.20 22.85 16.64
C LEU A 15 -22.71 23.90 15.62
N PHE A 16 -23.51 24.20 14.59
CA PHE A 16 -23.13 25.11 13.50
C PHE A 16 -23.66 26.56 13.61
N SER A 17 -24.60 26.86 14.50
CA SER A 17 -25.17 28.22 14.65
C SER A 17 -24.42 29.12 15.64
N GLY A 18 -23.45 28.58 16.39
CA GLY A 18 -22.67 29.35 17.37
C GLY A 18 -21.55 30.19 16.74
N LYS A 19 -20.77 30.87 17.59
CA LYS A 19 -19.50 31.54 17.21
C LYS A 19 -18.34 30.57 16.94
N ARG A 20 -18.57 29.26 17.11
CA ARG A 20 -17.54 28.24 16.95
C ARG A 20 -17.30 27.96 15.47
N THR A 21 -16.06 28.03 15.04
CA THR A 21 -15.56 27.51 13.77
C THR A 21 -14.75 26.26 14.04
N PHE A 22 -14.84 25.30 13.13
CA PHE A 22 -14.18 24.01 13.25
C PHE A 22 -13.04 23.91 12.26
N SER A 23 -11.86 23.53 12.72
CA SER A 23 -10.71 23.21 11.88
C SER A 23 -10.27 21.77 12.09
N PHE A 24 -9.52 21.22 11.14
CA PHE A 24 -8.95 19.88 11.26
C PHE A 24 -7.43 19.95 11.44
N PRO A 25 -6.85 19.18 12.37
CA PRO A 25 -5.41 19.06 12.47
C PRO A 25 -4.85 18.36 11.24
N ALA A 26 -3.65 18.78 10.82
CA ALA A 26 -2.94 18.19 9.67
C ALA A 26 -2.78 16.66 9.76
N PHE A 27 -2.65 16.10 10.97
CA PHE A 27 -2.42 14.66 11.15
C PHE A 27 -3.65 13.78 10.90
N GLN A 28 -4.86 14.35 10.79
CA GLN A 28 -6.04 13.55 10.47
C GLN A 28 -6.05 13.16 9.00
N ARG A 29 -6.55 11.95 8.71
CA ARG A 29 -6.72 11.51 7.33
C ARG A 29 -7.75 12.37 6.58
N PRO A 30 -7.56 12.58 5.27
CA PRO A 30 -8.57 13.13 4.37
C PRO A 30 -9.89 12.35 4.38
N TYR A 31 -10.91 12.86 3.69
CA TYR A 31 -12.21 12.20 3.60
C TYR A 31 -12.12 10.80 2.96
N ARG A 32 -12.75 9.79 3.58
CA ARG A 32 -12.66 8.36 3.21
C ARG A 32 -13.99 7.62 3.30
N TRP A 33 -15.07 8.25 3.76
CA TRP A 33 -16.39 7.61 3.73
C TRP A 33 -16.77 7.23 2.30
N SER A 34 -17.34 6.04 2.17
CA SER A 34 -17.92 5.52 0.95
C SER A 34 -19.35 6.02 0.75
N GLU A 35 -19.87 5.83 -0.46
CA GLU A 35 -21.28 6.11 -0.76
C GLU A 35 -22.21 5.31 0.16
N GLU A 36 -21.90 4.04 0.43
CA GLU A 36 -22.69 3.18 1.32
C GLU A 36 -22.82 3.76 2.73
N GLU A 37 -21.71 4.24 3.32
CA GLU A 37 -21.72 4.83 4.67
C GLU A 37 -22.53 6.13 4.73
N ALA A 38 -22.41 6.99 3.72
CA ALA A 38 -23.14 8.24 3.65
C ALA A 38 -24.64 8.04 3.40
N LEU A 39 -25.01 7.12 2.51
CA LEU A 39 -26.42 6.78 2.25
C LEU A 39 -27.06 6.09 3.45
N THR A 40 -26.32 5.23 4.17
CA THR A 40 -26.79 4.63 5.43
C THR A 40 -27.12 5.70 6.47
N LEU A 41 -26.30 6.76 6.58
CA LEU A 41 -26.61 7.89 7.47
C LEU A 41 -27.92 8.58 7.09
N ILE A 42 -28.17 8.80 5.79
CA ILE A 42 -29.43 9.39 5.31
C ILE A 42 -30.61 8.47 5.63
N ASP A 43 -30.50 7.18 5.33
CA ASP A 43 -31.54 6.18 5.59
C ASP A 43 -31.90 6.10 7.07
N ASP A 44 -30.90 6.10 7.96
CA ASP A 44 -31.10 6.06 9.40
C ASP A 44 -31.87 7.28 9.92
N VAL A 45 -31.46 8.48 9.49
CA VAL A 45 -32.11 9.74 9.87
C VAL A 45 -33.52 9.82 9.28
N ALA A 46 -33.70 9.39 8.04
CA ALA A 46 -35.00 9.34 7.37
C ALA A 46 -35.96 8.38 8.07
N ALA A 47 -35.48 7.20 8.45
CA ALA A 47 -36.27 6.22 9.18
C ALA A 47 -36.67 6.74 10.57
N ALA A 48 -35.77 7.43 11.26
CA ALA A 48 -36.07 8.07 12.56
C ALA A 48 -37.11 9.19 12.42
N THR A 49 -37.01 9.99 11.35
CA THR A 49 -37.98 11.04 11.01
C THR A 49 -39.38 10.45 10.79
N LEU A 50 -39.49 9.39 9.98
CA LEU A 50 -40.76 8.73 9.64
C LEU A 50 -41.41 8.02 10.84
N ARG A 51 -40.60 7.49 11.77
CA ARG A 51 -41.10 6.91 13.03
C ARG A 51 -41.53 7.97 14.05
N GLY A 52 -41.10 9.22 13.88
CA GLY A 52 -41.32 10.28 14.86
C GLY A 52 -40.48 10.06 16.12
N ASP A 53 -39.27 9.51 15.99
CA ASP A 53 -38.37 9.28 17.11
C ASP A 53 -37.98 10.62 17.76
N PRO A 54 -37.88 10.73 19.09
CA PRO A 54 -37.63 11.99 19.78
C PRO A 54 -36.23 12.58 19.52
N GLY A 55 -35.30 11.77 19.02
CA GLY A 55 -33.99 12.20 18.58
C GLY A 55 -33.17 11.04 18.01
N TYR A 56 -32.12 11.37 17.25
CA TYR A 56 -31.17 10.42 16.68
C TYR A 56 -29.74 10.77 17.07
N PHE A 57 -28.99 9.79 17.55
CA PHE A 57 -27.62 10.02 18.01
C PHE A 57 -26.61 9.89 16.87
N LEU A 58 -26.00 11.01 16.49
CA LEU A 58 -24.97 11.10 15.47
C LEU A 58 -23.59 10.71 15.99
N GLY A 59 -23.43 10.27 17.23
CA GLY A 59 -22.13 9.85 17.79
C GLY A 59 -21.36 10.97 18.52
N ASN A 60 -20.09 10.70 18.80
CA ASN A 60 -19.22 11.63 19.52
C ASN A 60 -18.39 12.50 18.55
N LEU A 61 -18.04 13.70 19.00
CA LEU A 61 -17.09 14.62 18.39
C LEU A 61 -16.07 15.03 19.46
N VAL A 62 -14.78 14.83 19.20
CA VAL A 62 -13.72 15.24 20.15
C VAL A 62 -13.07 16.51 19.64
N LEU A 63 -13.01 17.54 20.46
CA LEU A 63 -12.49 18.85 20.12
C LEU A 63 -11.38 19.28 21.08
N THR A 64 -10.57 20.23 20.63
CA THR A 64 -9.72 21.08 21.48
C THR A 64 -9.98 22.53 21.14
N GLU A 65 -10.18 23.37 22.15
CA GLU A 65 -10.35 24.81 21.97
C GLU A 65 -8.98 25.46 21.74
N ASP A 66 -8.83 26.16 20.62
CA ASP A 66 -7.64 26.96 20.30
C ASP A 66 -7.86 28.42 20.73
N THR A 67 -9.06 28.94 20.50
CA THR A 67 -9.56 30.22 21.02
C THR A 67 -11.02 30.09 21.49
N GLU A 68 -11.63 31.18 22.01
CA GLU A 68 -13.07 31.18 22.35
C GLU A 68 -13.99 30.86 21.16
N THR A 69 -13.50 31.05 19.93
CA THR A 69 -14.26 30.88 18.69
C THR A 69 -13.72 29.76 17.80
N GLU A 70 -12.46 29.37 17.91
CA GLU A 70 -11.87 28.34 17.04
C GLU A 70 -11.68 27.02 17.81
N SER A 71 -12.24 25.95 17.25
CA SER A 71 -12.16 24.60 17.80
C SER A 71 -11.53 23.65 16.78
N MET A 72 -10.48 22.97 17.18
CA MET A 72 -9.83 21.94 16.36
C MET A 72 -10.48 20.58 16.64
N VAL A 73 -10.97 19.94 15.59
CA VAL A 73 -11.64 18.63 15.65
C VAL A 73 -10.58 17.53 15.70
N ILE A 74 -10.47 16.80 16.81
CA ILE A 74 -9.52 15.70 17.01
C ILE A 74 -10.10 14.34 16.60
N ASP A 75 -11.42 14.15 16.72
CA ASP A 75 -12.14 12.96 16.25
C ASP A 75 -13.50 13.34 15.67
N GLY A 76 -13.93 12.65 14.61
CA GLY A 76 -15.22 12.88 13.95
C GLY A 76 -15.16 13.65 12.62
N ARG A 77 -13.96 13.88 12.04
CA ARG A 77 -13.79 14.58 10.75
C ARG A 77 -14.65 14.03 9.63
N GLN A 78 -14.66 12.72 9.43
CA GLN A 78 -15.43 12.07 8.35
C GLN A 78 -16.91 12.40 8.45
N ARG A 79 -17.50 12.15 9.63
CA ARG A 79 -18.93 12.39 9.88
C ARG A 79 -19.27 13.88 9.80
N LEU A 80 -18.46 14.74 10.40
CA LEU A 80 -18.70 16.19 10.39
C LEU A 80 -18.63 16.74 8.96
N THR A 81 -17.70 16.26 8.15
CA THR A 81 -17.58 16.61 6.72
C THR A 81 -18.79 16.12 5.94
N THR A 82 -19.28 14.89 6.16
CA THR A 82 -20.50 14.39 5.49
C THR A 82 -21.73 15.22 5.86
N LEU A 83 -21.93 15.53 7.15
CA LEU A 83 -23.04 16.36 7.62
C LEU A 83 -22.97 17.78 7.07
N PHE A 84 -21.76 18.32 6.94
CA PHE A 84 -21.51 19.61 6.32
C PHE A 84 -21.88 19.61 4.82
N MET A 85 -21.41 18.61 4.05
CA MET A 85 -21.80 18.44 2.64
C MET A 85 -23.31 18.27 2.48
N LEU A 86 -23.94 17.47 3.35
CA LEU A 86 -25.39 17.28 3.37
C LEU A 86 -26.12 18.60 3.60
N THR A 87 -25.64 19.44 4.53
CA THR A 87 -26.21 20.78 4.78
C THR A 87 -26.11 21.68 3.55
N CYS A 88 -24.98 21.64 2.81
CA CYS A 88 -24.82 22.34 1.54
C CYS A 88 -25.84 21.88 0.49
N ILE A 89 -26.04 20.57 0.35
CA ILE A 89 -27.02 20.00 -0.59
C ILE A 89 -28.44 20.42 -0.21
N LEU A 90 -28.82 20.31 1.06
CA LEU A 90 -30.14 20.72 1.55
C LEU A 90 -30.40 22.22 1.31
N ARG A 91 -29.39 23.08 1.52
CA ARG A 91 -29.47 24.51 1.17
C ARG A 91 -29.77 24.72 -0.32
N ASP A 92 -29.14 23.94 -1.19
CA ASP A 92 -29.33 24.09 -2.63
C ASP A 92 -30.72 23.68 -3.09
N LEU A 93 -31.22 22.58 -2.51
CA LEU A 93 -32.54 22.01 -2.80
C LEU A 93 -33.70 22.77 -2.13
N GLU A 94 -33.43 23.62 -1.14
CA GLU A 94 -34.44 24.40 -0.42
C GLU A 94 -35.08 25.49 -1.31
N PRO A 95 -36.39 25.40 -1.62
CA PRO A 95 -37.08 26.39 -2.44
C PRO A 95 -37.41 27.68 -1.69
N ASP A 96 -37.63 27.64 -0.36
CA ASP A 96 -37.98 28.82 0.42
C ASP A 96 -36.75 29.70 0.68
N LYS A 97 -36.83 30.98 0.30
CA LYS A 97 -35.69 31.91 0.42
C LYS A 97 -35.25 32.14 1.86
N ALA A 98 -36.17 32.14 2.82
CA ALA A 98 -35.85 32.39 4.22
C ALA A 98 -35.17 31.17 4.85
N ARG A 99 -35.69 29.96 4.60
CA ARG A 99 -35.07 28.69 5.01
C ARG A 99 -33.70 28.50 4.36
N LYS A 100 -33.58 28.79 3.07
CA LYS A 100 -32.30 28.72 2.34
C LYS A 100 -31.25 29.64 2.96
N LYS A 101 -31.64 30.86 3.35
CA LYS A 101 -30.75 31.80 4.06
C LYS A 101 -30.37 31.29 5.45
N ALA A 102 -31.30 30.65 6.17
CA ALA A 102 -31.01 30.05 7.46
C ALA A 102 -30.00 28.89 7.35
N LEU A 103 -30.17 28.01 6.36
CA LEU A 103 -29.23 26.92 6.06
C LEU A 103 -27.87 27.45 5.64
N HIS A 104 -27.82 28.51 4.83
CA HIS A 104 -26.58 29.13 4.40
C HIS A 104 -25.72 29.60 5.59
N ARG A 105 -26.34 30.15 6.64
CA ARG A 105 -25.65 30.60 7.86
C ARG A 105 -25.01 29.48 8.69
N LEU A 106 -25.44 28.23 8.49
CA LEU A 106 -24.82 27.05 9.10
C LEU A 106 -23.56 26.60 8.36
N ILE A 107 -23.33 27.13 7.14
CA ILE A 107 -22.22 26.77 6.27
C ILE A 107 -21.16 27.88 6.29
N PHE A 108 -21.62 29.13 6.15
CA PHE A 108 -20.78 30.31 5.98
C PHE A 108 -21.34 31.49 6.76
N ASP A 109 -20.47 32.23 7.47
CA ASP A 109 -20.85 33.45 8.17
C ASP A 109 -20.73 34.66 7.23
N GLU A 110 -21.87 35.21 6.79
CA GLU A 110 -21.91 36.46 6.03
C GLU A 110 -21.84 37.65 7.00
N PRO A 111 -20.87 38.56 6.87
CA PRO A 111 -20.71 39.67 7.79
C PRO A 111 -21.89 40.64 7.72
N ALA A 112 -22.26 41.22 8.86
CA ALA A 112 -23.23 42.31 8.91
C ALA A 112 -22.61 43.69 8.59
N ASP A 113 -21.28 43.84 8.74
CA ASP A 113 -20.48 45.05 8.51
C ASP A 113 -19.01 44.71 8.15
N ASP A 114 -18.27 45.66 7.55
CA ASP A 114 -16.86 45.56 7.07
C ASP A 114 -15.79 45.23 8.15
N THR A 115 -16.20 45.05 9.41
CA THR A 115 -15.30 44.78 10.55
C THR A 115 -15.41 43.38 11.13
N GLU A 116 -16.31 42.53 10.63
CA GLU A 116 -16.49 41.15 11.12
C GLU A 116 -15.72 40.12 10.29
N THR A 117 -15.24 39.07 10.95
CA THR A 117 -14.51 37.97 10.33
C THR A 117 -15.44 37.14 9.44
N THR A 118 -15.27 37.23 8.13
CA THR A 118 -15.84 36.33 7.12
C THR A 118 -15.21 34.94 7.27
N GLY A 119 -15.99 33.86 7.28
CA GLY A 119 -15.38 32.54 7.34
C GLY A 119 -16.35 31.37 7.25
N TRP A 120 -15.82 30.24 6.77
CA TRP A 120 -16.50 28.96 6.79
C TRP A 120 -16.70 28.47 8.22
N ARG A 121 -17.85 27.85 8.50
CA ARG A 121 -18.08 27.16 9.78
C ARG A 121 -17.17 25.94 9.93
N LEU A 122 -16.78 25.34 8.81
CA LEU A 122 -15.86 24.23 8.73
C LEU A 122 -14.71 24.60 7.79
N SER A 123 -13.53 24.79 8.37
CA SER A 123 -12.30 25.18 7.66
C SER A 123 -11.44 23.94 7.41
N PHE A 124 -11.11 23.71 6.15
CA PHE A 124 -10.24 22.63 5.73
C PHE A 124 -8.82 23.14 5.48
N HIS A 125 -7.89 22.22 5.21
CA HIS A 125 -6.56 22.60 4.74
C HIS A 125 -6.69 23.39 3.42
N PRO A 126 -5.86 24.42 3.13
CA PRO A 126 -6.05 25.30 1.97
C PRO A 126 -6.26 24.60 0.62
N SER A 127 -5.53 23.50 0.37
CA SER A 127 -5.68 22.69 -0.86
C SER A 127 -7.04 21.97 -0.95
N GLU A 128 -7.64 21.59 0.18
CA GLU A 128 -8.98 21.01 0.23
C GLU A 128 -10.06 22.11 0.17
N GLN A 129 -9.80 23.23 0.86
CA GLN A 129 -10.71 24.36 0.99
C GLN A 129 -11.05 24.94 -0.39
N ALA A 130 -10.05 25.18 -1.24
CA ALA A 130 -10.26 25.71 -2.58
C ALA A 130 -11.17 24.80 -3.44
N VAL A 131 -10.96 23.49 -3.32
CA VAL A 131 -11.71 22.45 -4.06
C VAL A 131 -13.17 22.35 -3.55
N ILE A 132 -13.38 22.47 -2.24
CA ILE A 132 -14.71 22.49 -1.61
C ILE A 132 -15.47 23.78 -1.94
N GLU A 133 -14.79 24.93 -1.87
CA GLU A 133 -15.35 26.25 -2.18
C GLU A 133 -15.90 26.31 -3.59
N ASP A 134 -15.13 25.84 -4.57
CA ASP A 134 -15.55 25.87 -5.98
C ASP A 134 -16.79 24.99 -6.23
N ARG A 135 -16.92 23.85 -5.53
CA ARG A 135 -18.03 22.92 -5.69
C ARG A 135 -19.29 23.29 -4.91
N PHE A 136 -19.15 23.79 -3.68
CA PHE A 136 -20.27 23.94 -2.74
C PHE A 136 -20.67 25.40 -2.45
N LEU A 137 -19.90 26.40 -2.87
CA LEU A 137 -20.24 27.82 -2.62
C LEU A 137 -20.99 28.48 -3.77
N LYS A 138 -20.64 28.17 -5.03
CA LYS A 138 -21.35 28.71 -6.19
C LYS A 138 -22.76 28.09 -6.26
N PRO A 139 -23.85 28.86 -6.20
CA PRO A 139 -25.19 28.32 -6.43
C PRO A 139 -25.20 27.65 -7.80
N HIS A 140 -25.67 26.40 -7.89
CA HIS A 140 -25.96 25.77 -9.18
C HIS A 140 -27.04 26.58 -9.89
N THR A 141 -26.65 27.59 -10.66
CA THR A 141 -27.49 28.23 -11.65
C THR A 141 -27.50 27.34 -12.88
N ASP A 142 -28.62 26.65 -13.08
CA ASP A 142 -29.01 25.93 -14.30
C ASP A 142 -27.99 24.95 -14.91
N GLY A 143 -28.17 23.67 -14.60
CA GLY A 143 -28.36 22.61 -15.61
C GLY A 143 -27.26 22.27 -16.62
N THR A 144 -26.06 22.84 -16.56
CA THR A 144 -24.93 22.36 -17.37
C THR A 144 -23.92 21.68 -16.48
N ALA A 145 -23.95 20.34 -16.48
CA ALA A 145 -22.81 19.53 -16.08
C ALA A 145 -21.64 19.92 -16.99
N THR A 146 -20.75 20.77 -16.50
CA THR A 146 -19.50 21.08 -17.18
C THR A 146 -18.69 19.78 -17.27
N GLU A 147 -18.49 19.27 -18.48
CA GLU A 147 -17.70 18.06 -18.79
C GLU A 147 -16.18 18.26 -18.68
N GLY A 148 -15.70 19.35 -18.06
CA GLY A 148 -14.28 19.72 -18.00
C GLY A 148 -13.47 19.23 -16.79
N TRP A 149 -14.10 18.58 -15.81
CA TRP A 149 -13.59 18.44 -14.43
C TRP A 149 -12.59 17.31 -14.16
N ARG A 150 -12.02 16.67 -15.20
CA ARG A 150 -11.36 15.37 -15.03
C ARG A 150 -9.83 15.36 -14.94
N SER A 151 -9.11 16.48 -15.10
CA SER A 151 -7.64 16.40 -15.21
C SER A 151 -6.82 16.71 -13.95
N ASP A 152 -7.29 17.51 -12.98
CA ASP A 152 -6.37 18.06 -11.96
C ASP A 152 -6.82 17.95 -10.49
N VAL A 153 -7.94 17.26 -10.21
CA VAL A 153 -8.39 17.00 -8.84
C VAL A 153 -7.80 15.67 -8.37
N ALA A 154 -6.98 15.69 -7.31
CA ALA A 154 -6.42 14.47 -6.73
C ALA A 154 -7.52 13.42 -6.47
N ASP A 155 -7.26 12.15 -6.82
CA ASP A 155 -8.25 11.06 -6.79
C ASP A 155 -9.01 10.96 -5.44
N ARG A 156 -8.36 11.37 -4.35
CA ARG A 156 -8.95 11.42 -3.00
C ARG A 156 -10.11 12.41 -2.83
N TYR A 157 -10.19 13.50 -3.60
CA TYR A 157 -11.34 14.41 -3.55
C TYR A 157 -12.47 13.95 -4.47
N LEU A 158 -12.14 13.16 -5.51
CA LEU A 158 -13.16 12.57 -6.38
C LEU A 158 -14.08 11.64 -5.59
N SER A 159 -13.59 10.91 -4.60
CA SER A 159 -14.44 10.07 -3.74
C SER A 159 -15.42 10.91 -2.92
N MET A 160 -14.95 11.97 -2.27
CA MET A 160 -15.78 12.92 -1.52
C MET A 160 -16.88 13.52 -2.41
N PHE A 161 -16.54 13.91 -3.64
CA PHE A 161 -17.51 14.45 -4.59
C PHE A 161 -18.51 13.41 -5.09
N ARG A 162 -18.08 12.17 -5.35
CA ARG A 162 -19.01 11.08 -5.68
C ARG A 162 -20.01 10.86 -4.56
N VAL A 163 -19.56 10.87 -3.30
CA VAL A 163 -20.46 10.75 -2.15
C VAL A 163 -21.46 11.91 -2.10
N ALA A 164 -21.02 13.14 -2.30
CA ALA A 164 -21.91 14.29 -2.36
C ALA A 164 -22.94 14.20 -3.51
N ASP A 165 -22.51 13.75 -4.69
CA ASP A 165 -23.36 13.56 -5.86
C ASP A 165 -24.40 12.45 -5.60
N SER A 166 -24.00 11.31 -5.02
CA SER A 166 -24.92 10.22 -4.67
C SER A 166 -25.95 10.64 -3.61
N MET A 167 -25.54 11.43 -2.60
CA MET A 167 -26.48 12.01 -1.62
C MET A 167 -27.48 12.97 -2.30
N ARG A 168 -27.00 13.82 -3.22
CA ARG A 168 -27.86 14.75 -3.97
C ARG A 168 -28.86 14.00 -4.85
N GLU A 169 -28.39 13.02 -5.62
CA GLU A 169 -29.23 12.21 -6.50
C GLU A 169 -30.35 11.51 -5.72
N LEU A 170 -30.04 10.96 -4.54
CA LEU A 170 -31.05 10.35 -3.67
C LEU A 170 -32.09 11.37 -3.17
N LEU A 171 -31.66 12.56 -2.74
CA LEU A 171 -32.56 13.59 -2.17
C LEU A 171 -33.41 14.31 -3.23
N GLU A 172 -32.99 14.32 -4.50
CA GLU A 172 -33.76 14.88 -5.62
C GLU A 172 -34.85 13.94 -6.14
N GLN A 173 -34.74 12.64 -5.87
CA GLN A 173 -35.74 11.66 -6.31
C GLN A 173 -37.08 11.83 -5.58
N PRO A 174 -38.21 11.51 -6.24
CA PRO A 174 -39.52 11.57 -5.60
C PRO A 174 -39.59 10.68 -4.35
N THR A 175 -40.21 11.18 -3.28
CA THR A 175 -40.38 10.41 -2.02
C THR A 175 -41.12 9.09 -2.21
N ALA A 176 -41.95 8.97 -3.26
CA ALA A 176 -42.63 7.73 -3.62
C ALA A 176 -41.67 6.63 -4.11
N ASP A 177 -40.54 7.02 -4.70
CA ASP A 177 -39.56 6.10 -5.29
C ASP A 177 -38.46 5.73 -4.28
N THR A 178 -38.13 6.64 -3.36
CA THR A 178 -37.06 6.44 -2.35
C THR A 178 -37.58 5.96 -0.99
N GLY A 179 -38.84 6.26 -0.65
CA GLY A 179 -39.38 6.04 0.68
C GLY A 179 -38.91 7.05 1.73
N LEU A 180 -38.22 8.12 1.33
CA LEU A 180 -37.77 9.19 2.22
C LEU A 180 -38.94 10.09 2.68
N PRO A 181 -38.84 10.72 3.87
CA PRO A 181 -39.76 11.78 4.29
C PRO A 181 -39.68 13.00 3.36
N ARG A 182 -40.60 13.96 3.50
CA ARG A 182 -40.50 15.23 2.77
C ARG A 182 -39.18 15.90 3.13
N LEU A 183 -38.52 16.52 2.14
CA LEU A 183 -37.21 17.16 2.33
C LEU A 183 -37.21 18.16 3.50
N GLU A 184 -38.30 18.91 3.67
CA GLU A 184 -38.49 19.82 4.79
C GLU A 184 -38.49 19.11 6.15
N ASP A 185 -39.22 17.99 6.26
CA ASP A 185 -39.32 17.21 7.50
C ASP A 185 -37.98 16.56 7.83
N PHE A 186 -37.29 16.03 6.81
CA PHE A 186 -35.93 15.50 6.94
C PHE A 186 -34.94 16.55 7.43
N THR A 187 -34.96 17.73 6.80
CA THR A 187 -34.08 18.86 7.14
C THR A 187 -34.31 19.32 8.57
N ASP A 188 -35.57 19.48 8.97
CA ASP A 188 -35.92 19.92 10.32
C ASP A 188 -35.49 18.88 11.36
N TYR A 189 -35.68 17.59 11.05
CA TYR A 189 -35.24 16.48 11.90
C TYR A 189 -33.71 16.45 12.08
N LEU A 190 -32.98 16.50 10.96
CA LEU A 190 -31.52 16.51 10.95
C LEU A 190 -30.95 17.67 11.77
N LEU A 191 -31.55 18.85 11.69
CA LEU A 191 -31.04 20.04 12.36
C LEU A 191 -31.39 20.09 13.85
N ASN A 192 -32.59 19.65 14.24
CA ASN A 192 -33.14 19.92 15.57
C ASN A 192 -33.35 18.68 16.43
N GLN A 193 -33.37 17.47 15.85
CA GLN A 193 -33.55 16.21 16.57
C GLN A 193 -32.34 15.27 16.47
N CYS A 194 -31.40 15.51 15.56
CA CYS A 194 -30.13 14.77 15.55
C CYS A 194 -29.11 15.43 16.49
N GLU A 195 -28.52 14.62 17.37
CA GLU A 195 -27.67 15.08 18.47
C GLU A 195 -26.26 14.48 18.41
N VAL A 196 -25.26 15.29 18.75
CA VAL A 196 -23.85 14.92 18.88
C VAL A 196 -23.41 15.17 20.32
N ILE A 197 -22.58 14.26 20.86
CA ILE A 197 -21.88 14.50 22.13
C ILE A 197 -20.51 15.10 21.81
N VAL A 198 -20.32 16.36 22.18
CA VAL A 198 -19.07 17.11 22.03
C VAL A 198 -18.22 16.92 23.28
N LEU A 199 -17.01 16.40 23.10
CA LEU A 199 -16.00 16.18 24.13
C LEU A 199 -14.86 17.18 23.94
N THR A 200 -14.83 18.24 24.73
CA THR A 200 -13.76 19.25 24.66
C THR A 200 -12.61 18.88 25.59
N ALA A 201 -11.46 18.58 25.00
CA ALA A 201 -10.23 18.29 25.72
C ALA A 201 -9.46 19.58 26.03
N SER A 202 -8.89 19.63 27.24
CA SER A 202 -8.07 20.74 27.74
C SER A 202 -6.74 20.97 27.00
N SER A 203 -6.32 20.04 26.14
CA SER A 203 -5.13 20.18 25.29
C SER A 203 -5.15 19.19 24.12
N ALA A 204 -4.40 19.49 23.05
CA ALA A 204 -4.17 18.59 21.91
C ALA A 204 -3.70 17.18 22.33
N THR A 205 -2.78 17.10 23.30
CA THR A 205 -2.26 15.83 23.81
C THR A 205 -3.33 15.02 24.56
N SER A 206 -4.16 15.69 25.36
CA SER A 206 -5.29 15.03 26.02
C SER A 206 -6.36 14.58 25.02
N GLY A 207 -6.61 15.37 23.97
CA GLY A 207 -7.50 15.03 22.87
C GLY A 207 -7.03 13.79 22.10
N LEU A 208 -5.73 13.73 21.77
CA LEU A 208 -5.16 12.58 21.05
C LEU A 208 -5.23 11.28 21.88
N ARG A 209 -5.00 11.36 23.20
CA ARG A 209 -5.18 10.21 24.09
C ARG A 209 -6.63 9.74 24.14
N LEU A 210 -7.60 10.66 24.16
CA LEU A 210 -9.02 10.31 24.07
C LEU A 210 -9.34 9.62 22.75
N PHE A 211 -8.85 10.15 21.63
CA PHE A 211 -8.99 9.54 20.31
C PHE A 211 -8.48 8.10 20.28
N GLN A 212 -7.26 7.86 20.81
CA GLN A 212 -6.67 6.51 20.89
C GLN A 212 -7.53 5.56 21.75
N VAL A 213 -8.12 6.04 22.85
CA VAL A 213 -8.96 5.21 23.73
C VAL A 213 -10.33 4.91 23.11
N LEU A 214 -10.94 5.89 22.44
CA LEU A 214 -12.25 5.74 21.80
C LEU A 214 -12.18 4.82 20.58
N ASN A 215 -11.14 4.96 19.76
CA ASN A 215 -10.95 4.15 18.54
C ASN A 215 -10.41 2.75 18.79
N ASN A 216 -9.79 2.47 19.95
CA ASN A 216 -9.36 1.13 20.35
C ASN A 216 -10.52 0.11 20.52
N ARG A 217 -11.78 0.50 20.33
CA ARG A 217 -12.97 -0.37 20.39
C ARG A 217 -13.75 -0.48 19.07
N GLY A 218 -13.34 0.23 18.01
CA GLY A 218 -13.98 0.23 16.68
C GLY A 218 -13.11 -0.42 15.60
N LEU A 219 -13.45 -0.19 14.31
CA LEU A 219 -12.61 -0.57 13.16
C LEU A 219 -11.15 -0.16 13.42
N GLN A 220 -10.23 -1.13 13.36
CA GLN A 220 -8.83 -0.91 13.72
C GLN A 220 -8.18 0.06 12.74
N LEU A 221 -7.81 1.25 13.22
CA LEU A 221 -6.87 2.14 12.55
C LEU A 221 -5.54 1.39 12.36
N SER A 222 -4.83 1.63 11.26
CA SER A 222 -3.50 1.02 11.09
C SER A 222 -2.52 1.62 12.10
N GLU A 223 -1.42 0.90 12.36
CA GLU A 223 -0.42 1.37 13.33
C GLU A 223 0.26 2.66 12.85
N ALA A 224 0.44 2.84 11.53
CA ALA A 224 0.87 4.09 10.91
C ALA A 224 -0.03 5.28 11.30
N ASP A 225 -1.34 5.08 11.35
CA ASP A 225 -2.30 6.13 11.67
C ASP A 225 -2.31 6.52 13.14
N LEU A 226 -2.08 5.53 14.00
CA LEU A 226 -2.00 5.76 15.43
C LEU A 226 -0.76 6.56 15.81
N ILE A 227 0.36 6.39 15.07
CA ILE A 227 1.63 7.04 15.36
C ILE A 227 1.85 8.34 14.58
N LYS A 228 1.23 8.52 13.40
CA LYS A 228 1.37 9.72 12.56
C LYS A 228 1.19 11.04 13.35
N PRO A 229 0.14 11.23 14.19
CA PRO A 229 -0.02 12.46 14.98
C PRO A 229 1.16 12.73 15.93
N ASP A 230 1.65 11.69 16.62
CA ASP A 230 2.75 11.80 17.56
C ASP A 230 4.09 12.11 16.87
N LEU A 231 4.27 11.69 15.61
CA LEU A 231 5.46 12.00 14.81
C LEU A 231 5.38 13.40 14.22
N LEU A 232 4.20 13.83 13.76
CA LEU A 232 4.01 15.17 13.20
C LEU A 232 4.14 16.26 14.26
N GLN A 233 3.71 16.03 15.50
CA GLN A 233 3.86 16.98 16.61
C GLN A 233 5.33 17.36 16.93
N THR A 234 6.31 16.67 16.35
CA THR A 234 7.73 17.04 16.47
C THR A 234 8.16 18.17 15.52
N LEU A 235 7.31 18.55 14.57
CA LEU A 235 7.52 19.63 13.60
C LEU A 235 6.78 20.91 13.99
N SER A 236 7.14 22.04 13.37
CA SER A 236 6.35 23.28 13.44
C SER A 236 4.97 23.09 12.78
N LEU A 237 3.98 23.91 13.15
CA LEU A 237 2.61 23.80 12.63
C LEU A 237 2.53 23.88 11.09
N GLU A 238 3.33 24.76 10.48
CA GLU A 238 3.42 24.89 9.01
C GLU A 238 3.95 23.58 8.39
N ARG A 239 5.05 23.04 8.92
CA ARG A 239 5.69 21.82 8.41
C ARG A 239 4.85 20.57 8.68
N GLN A 240 4.00 20.56 9.70
CA GLN A 240 3.07 19.46 9.96
C GLN A 240 2.11 19.23 8.80
N ALA A 241 1.63 20.30 8.17
CA ALA A 241 0.70 20.22 7.03
C ALA A 241 1.36 19.62 5.79
N GLU A 242 2.58 20.04 5.49
CA GLU A 242 3.38 19.51 4.38
C GLU A 242 3.71 18.02 4.59
N ALA A 243 4.22 17.68 5.78
CA ALA A 243 4.53 16.29 6.12
C ALA A 243 3.26 15.41 6.09
N ALA A 244 2.13 15.89 6.58
CA ALA A 244 0.87 15.16 6.50
C ALA A 244 0.48 14.80 5.06
N THR A 245 0.72 15.72 4.11
CA THR A 245 0.46 15.50 2.68
C THR A 245 1.32 14.37 2.11
N ILE A 246 2.59 14.26 2.52
CA ILE A 246 3.49 13.16 2.13
C ILE A 246 2.95 11.83 2.65
N TRP A 247 2.57 11.77 3.92
CA TRP A 247 1.99 10.57 4.52
C TRP A 247 0.71 10.13 3.81
N ASP A 248 -0.20 11.07 3.51
CA ASP A 248 -1.45 10.77 2.82
C ASP A 248 -1.19 10.26 1.40
N GLY A 249 -0.25 10.88 0.67
CA GLY A 249 0.14 10.42 -0.66
C GLY A 249 0.74 9.01 -0.65
N LEU A 250 1.53 8.67 0.36
CA LEU A 250 2.07 7.32 0.54
C LEU A 250 0.97 6.32 0.90
N GLU A 251 0.05 6.67 1.80
CA GLU A 251 -1.09 5.80 2.16
C GLU A 251 -2.03 5.57 0.97
N ASP A 252 -2.29 6.59 0.15
CA ASP A 252 -3.12 6.47 -1.05
C ASP A 252 -2.45 5.57 -2.10
N LYS A 253 -1.12 5.70 -2.29
CA LYS A 253 -0.37 4.90 -3.27
C LYS A 253 -0.19 3.44 -2.83
N LEU A 254 0.09 3.21 -1.56
CA LEU A 254 0.47 1.89 -1.04
C LEU A 254 -0.70 1.16 -0.37
N GLY A 255 -1.64 1.89 0.21
CA GLY A 255 -2.58 1.34 1.18
C GLY A 255 -1.96 1.14 2.56
N ALA A 256 -2.82 1.03 3.58
CA ALA A 256 -2.41 1.03 4.98
C ALA A 256 -1.48 -0.14 5.36
N GLU A 257 -1.74 -1.36 4.88
CA GLU A 257 -0.92 -2.54 5.20
C GLU A 257 0.52 -2.43 4.63
N HIS A 258 0.64 -1.87 3.43
CA HIS A 258 1.92 -1.68 2.77
C HIS A 258 2.69 -0.49 3.35
N LEU A 259 2.01 0.58 3.76
CA LEU A 259 2.61 1.67 4.52
C LEU A 259 3.19 1.18 5.85
N ASP A 260 2.46 0.35 6.59
CA ASP A 260 2.97 -0.30 7.81
C ASP A 260 4.24 -1.13 7.53
N THR A 261 4.27 -1.85 6.40
CA THR A 261 5.43 -2.66 5.99
C THR A 261 6.64 -1.81 5.62
N LEU A 262 6.43 -0.70 4.91
CA LEU A 262 7.44 0.31 4.61
C LEU A 262 8.04 0.86 5.91
N LEU A 263 7.20 1.31 6.85
CA LEU A 263 7.66 1.91 8.11
C LEU A 263 8.43 0.92 8.99
N ARG A 264 8.02 -0.36 9.04
CA ARG A 264 8.79 -1.42 9.72
C ARG A 264 10.14 -1.67 9.06
N SER A 265 10.16 -1.67 7.73
CA SER A 265 11.41 -1.85 6.97
C SER A 265 12.35 -0.67 7.21
N TYR A 266 11.82 0.55 7.27
CA TYR A 266 12.57 1.75 7.62
C TYR A 266 13.15 1.69 9.04
N VAL A 267 12.38 1.21 10.04
CA VAL A 267 12.92 0.95 11.39
C VAL A 267 14.12 0.01 11.32
N PHE A 268 13.99 -1.11 10.61
CA PHE A 268 15.09 -2.07 10.48
C PHE A 268 16.31 -1.47 9.78
N ILE A 269 16.10 -0.64 8.76
CA ILE A 269 17.14 0.09 8.04
C ILE A 269 17.94 1.02 8.98
N VAL A 270 17.25 1.75 9.86
CA VAL A 270 17.89 2.76 10.73
C VAL A 270 18.49 2.14 11.98
N THR A 271 17.81 1.17 12.60
CA THR A 271 18.16 0.68 13.95
C THR A 271 18.67 -0.75 13.98
N GLY A 272 18.44 -1.53 12.92
CA GLY A 272 18.67 -2.98 12.89
C GLY A 272 17.62 -3.79 13.67
N GLU A 273 16.62 -3.14 14.25
CA GLU A 273 15.54 -3.82 14.98
C GLU A 273 14.51 -4.40 14.02
N TRP A 274 14.35 -5.72 14.03
CA TRP A 274 13.33 -6.39 13.22
C TRP A 274 12.01 -6.50 13.98
N ILE A 275 10.96 -5.88 13.45
CA ILE A 275 9.62 -5.90 14.05
C ILE A 275 8.65 -6.65 13.13
N PRO A 276 8.19 -7.85 13.50
CA PRO A 276 7.34 -8.66 12.63
C PRO A 276 5.94 -8.03 12.48
N PRO A 277 5.22 -8.33 11.37
CA PRO A 277 3.84 -7.89 11.18
C PRO A 277 2.93 -8.25 12.36
N GLY A 278 1.98 -7.37 12.67
CA GLY A 278 1.06 -7.53 13.82
C GLY A 278 1.66 -7.19 15.19
N ARG A 279 2.92 -6.74 15.26
CA ARG A 279 3.50 -6.13 16.48
C ARG A 279 3.48 -4.62 16.37
N ASN A 280 3.23 -3.92 17.46
CA ASN A 280 3.35 -2.47 17.50
C ASN A 280 4.81 -2.05 17.22
N PHE A 281 5.01 -1.08 16.32
CA PHE A 281 6.32 -0.53 15.96
C PHE A 281 6.47 0.96 16.30
N ALA A 282 5.48 1.54 16.96
CA ALA A 282 5.37 2.99 17.17
C ALA A 282 6.57 3.58 17.92
N SER A 283 6.98 2.94 19.02
CA SER A 283 8.13 3.40 19.81
C SER A 283 9.44 3.32 19.03
N SER A 284 9.63 2.26 18.25
CA SER A 284 10.85 2.04 17.47
C SER A 284 10.92 2.95 16.26
N LEU A 285 9.81 3.23 15.59
CA LEU A 285 9.74 4.23 14.53
C LEU A 285 10.01 5.63 15.06
N LYS A 286 9.43 5.98 16.21
CA LYS A 286 9.74 7.27 16.86
C LYS A 286 11.23 7.37 17.20
N ALA A 287 11.84 6.31 17.72
CA ALA A 287 13.27 6.29 17.98
C ALA A 287 14.09 6.45 16.69
N ALA A 288 13.76 5.72 15.63
CA ALA A 288 14.41 5.82 14.31
C ALA A 288 14.31 7.24 13.73
N MET A 289 13.11 7.84 13.75
CA MET A 289 12.90 9.23 13.35
C MET A 289 13.76 10.19 14.18
N MET A 290 13.81 10.04 15.49
CA MET A 290 14.62 10.91 16.36
C MET A 290 16.12 10.75 16.09
N THR A 291 16.59 9.55 15.73
CA THR A 291 17.99 9.32 15.32
C THR A 291 18.32 10.02 14.01
N ARG A 292 17.40 10.04 13.04
CA ARG A 292 17.60 10.69 11.74
C ARG A 292 17.32 12.19 11.76
N GLY A 293 16.51 12.65 12.71
CA GLY A 293 15.95 14.00 12.76
C GLY A 293 14.54 14.03 12.16
N ALA A 294 13.62 14.73 12.81
CA ALA A 294 12.21 14.78 12.40
C ALA A 294 12.03 15.31 10.97
N GLU A 295 12.73 16.38 10.60
CA GLU A 295 12.64 16.94 9.26
C GLU A 295 13.20 15.98 8.19
N THR A 296 14.41 15.47 8.38
CA THR A 296 15.01 14.49 7.47
C THR A 296 14.14 13.25 7.31
N PHE A 297 13.55 12.74 8.40
CA PHE A 297 12.62 11.62 8.31
C PHE A 297 11.41 11.92 7.42
N HIS A 298 10.70 13.02 7.68
CA HIS A 298 9.43 13.32 7.00
C HIS A 298 9.64 13.79 5.56
N PHE A 299 10.68 14.58 5.28
CA PHE A 299 10.84 15.28 4.01
C PHE A 299 11.90 14.69 3.08
N GLU A 300 12.81 13.87 3.59
CA GLU A 300 13.84 13.21 2.77
C GLU A 300 13.62 11.70 2.75
N ASP A 301 13.59 11.07 3.92
CA ASP A 301 13.56 9.61 4.04
C ASP A 301 12.21 9.04 3.58
N LEU A 302 11.08 9.50 4.12
CA LEU A 302 9.76 8.94 3.78
C LEU A 302 9.44 9.00 2.28
N PRO A 303 9.63 10.12 1.57
CA PRO A 303 9.46 10.14 0.11
C PRO A 303 10.39 9.16 -0.60
N ARG A 304 11.68 9.15 -0.24
CA ARG A 304 12.71 8.34 -0.91
C ARG A 304 12.47 6.84 -0.73
N TYR A 305 12.25 6.39 0.50
CA TYR A 305 11.92 4.99 0.78
C TYR A 305 10.52 4.62 0.29
N GLY A 306 9.59 5.58 0.26
CA GLY A 306 8.25 5.38 -0.29
C GLY A 306 8.25 5.04 -1.77
N VAL A 307 9.07 5.74 -2.58
CA VAL A 307 9.27 5.42 -4.01
C VAL A 307 9.92 4.05 -4.16
N ALA A 308 11.07 3.82 -3.49
CA ALA A 308 11.77 2.53 -3.58
C ALA A 308 10.88 1.34 -3.19
N PHE A 309 10.10 1.47 -2.12
CA PHE A 309 9.16 0.42 -1.70
C PHE A 309 8.03 0.21 -2.71
N SER A 310 7.49 1.28 -3.28
CA SER A 310 6.47 1.21 -4.32
C SER A 310 6.97 0.43 -5.53
N ASP A 311 8.18 0.73 -6.02
CA ASP A 311 8.75 0.08 -7.20
C ASP A 311 8.98 -1.42 -6.96
N ILE A 312 9.46 -1.77 -5.76
CA ILE A 312 9.59 -3.17 -5.31
C ILE A 312 8.24 -3.88 -5.27
N HIS A 313 7.20 -3.20 -4.76
CA HIS A 313 5.89 -3.81 -4.53
C HIS A 313 5.14 -4.05 -5.84
N TRP A 314 5.17 -3.08 -6.75
CA TRP A 314 4.47 -3.16 -8.03
C TRP A 314 5.31 -3.80 -9.15
N GLY A 315 6.62 -3.95 -8.94
CA GLY A 315 7.53 -4.54 -9.92
C GLY A 315 7.84 -3.59 -11.07
N ASP A 316 7.95 -2.29 -10.74
CA ASP A 316 8.13 -1.18 -11.68
C ASP A 316 9.59 -0.67 -11.73
N ILE A 317 10.55 -1.46 -11.24
CA ILE A 317 11.97 -1.09 -11.31
C ILE A 317 12.41 -1.12 -12.78
N PRO A 318 12.98 -0.04 -13.34
CA PRO A 318 13.45 -0.04 -14.72
C PRO A 318 14.62 -1.01 -14.95
N TYR A 319 14.77 -1.46 -16.20
CA TYR A 319 15.86 -2.32 -16.67
C TYR A 319 16.07 -2.12 -18.16
N ASP A 320 17.33 -2.19 -18.62
CA ASP A 320 17.68 -1.97 -20.04
C ASP A 320 17.46 -3.23 -20.89
N GLU A 321 17.91 -4.37 -20.39
CA GLU A 321 17.83 -5.65 -21.09
C GLU A 321 16.76 -6.56 -20.47
N PRO A 322 15.85 -7.18 -21.24
CA PRO A 322 14.80 -8.07 -20.71
C PRO A 322 15.33 -9.27 -19.90
N GLU A 323 16.52 -9.77 -20.25
CA GLU A 323 17.22 -10.83 -19.51
C GLU A 323 17.80 -10.34 -18.18
N GLN A 324 17.94 -9.02 -18.00
CA GLN A 324 18.43 -8.35 -16.80
C GLN A 324 17.30 -7.73 -15.95
N ASN A 325 16.13 -8.36 -15.95
CA ASN A 325 14.98 -7.85 -15.20
C ASN A 325 15.06 -8.17 -13.68
N GLY A 326 15.45 -7.17 -12.88
CA GLY A 326 15.52 -7.26 -11.42
C GLY A 326 14.18 -7.55 -10.73
N ASN A 327 13.05 -7.16 -11.34
CA ASN A 327 11.72 -7.41 -10.79
C ASN A 327 11.41 -8.91 -10.68
N LEU A 328 11.87 -9.74 -11.63
CA LEU A 328 11.69 -11.20 -11.58
C LEU A 328 12.44 -11.81 -10.38
N LEU A 329 13.62 -11.27 -10.05
CA LEU A 329 14.43 -11.74 -8.93
C LEU A 329 13.77 -11.38 -7.59
N ILE A 330 13.26 -10.14 -7.45
CA ILE A 330 12.48 -9.71 -6.28
C ILE A 330 11.19 -10.53 -6.14
N GLN A 331 10.46 -10.74 -7.24
CA GLN A 331 9.27 -11.59 -7.26
C GLN A 331 9.60 -13.01 -6.75
N SER A 332 10.76 -13.55 -7.13
CA SER A 332 11.16 -14.89 -6.68
C SER A 332 11.41 -14.97 -5.17
N MET A 333 11.97 -13.93 -4.56
CA MET A 333 12.18 -13.85 -3.11
C MET A 333 10.86 -13.74 -2.33
N ASN A 334 9.80 -13.20 -2.94
CA ASN A 334 8.47 -13.19 -2.36
C ASN A 334 7.86 -14.60 -2.18
N PHE A 335 8.39 -15.63 -2.84
CA PHE A 335 7.93 -17.02 -2.69
C PHE A 335 8.57 -17.77 -1.51
N LEU A 336 9.55 -17.16 -0.85
CA LEU A 336 10.27 -17.80 0.26
C LEU A 336 9.40 -17.86 1.51
N GLY A 337 9.58 -18.95 2.27
CA GLY A 337 8.85 -19.17 3.52
C GLY A 337 7.51 -19.89 3.35
N ARG A 338 6.82 -20.08 4.48
CA ARG A 338 5.51 -20.76 4.55
C ARG A 338 4.35 -19.80 4.41
N THR A 339 4.58 -18.55 4.80
CA THR A 339 3.58 -17.49 4.82
C THR A 339 4.13 -16.27 4.11
N ALA A 340 3.25 -15.39 3.66
CA ALA A 340 3.63 -14.17 2.95
C ALA A 340 4.45 -13.18 3.79
N ASN A 341 4.61 -13.40 5.10
CA ASN A 341 5.32 -12.50 6.02
C ASN A 341 6.69 -13.03 6.47
N GLU A 342 7.06 -14.25 6.08
CA GLU A 342 8.40 -14.78 6.34
C GLU A 342 9.39 -14.33 5.26
N TRP A 343 10.68 -14.33 5.58
CA TRP A 343 11.77 -14.03 4.64
C TRP A 343 11.74 -12.63 4.01
N LYS A 344 11.12 -11.65 4.68
CA LYS A 344 11.01 -10.27 4.18
C LYS A 344 12.20 -9.37 4.46
N GLU A 345 13.27 -9.91 5.05
CA GLU A 345 14.50 -9.17 5.32
C GLU A 345 15.16 -8.63 4.04
N PHE A 346 14.82 -9.14 2.85
CA PHE A 346 15.32 -8.59 1.59
C PHE A 346 14.73 -7.22 1.26
N LEU A 347 13.49 -6.92 1.67
CA LEU A 347 12.82 -5.64 1.34
C LEU A 347 13.66 -4.42 1.75
N PRO A 348 14.12 -4.30 3.01
CA PRO A 348 14.96 -3.17 3.40
C PRO A 348 16.30 -3.13 2.66
N VAL A 349 16.90 -4.28 2.34
CA VAL A 349 18.17 -4.32 1.59
C VAL A 349 17.94 -3.88 0.13
N THR A 350 16.86 -4.34 -0.50
CA THR A 350 16.48 -3.94 -1.86
C THR A 350 16.20 -2.43 -1.93
N MET A 351 15.52 -1.86 -0.93
CA MET A 351 15.31 -0.41 -0.89
C MET A 351 16.64 0.36 -0.86
N GLU A 352 17.60 -0.06 -0.03
CA GLU A 352 18.93 0.57 0.00
C GLU A 352 19.69 0.42 -1.32
N ILE A 353 19.57 -0.73 -2.00
CA ILE A 353 20.17 -0.94 -3.32
C ILE A 353 19.58 0.07 -4.32
N LEU A 354 18.25 0.17 -4.43
CA LEU A 354 17.59 1.10 -5.36
C LEU A 354 17.97 2.56 -5.07
N ILE A 355 18.05 2.89 -3.79
CA ILE A 355 18.38 4.23 -3.30
C ILE A 355 19.83 4.62 -3.58
N ARG A 356 20.75 3.66 -3.54
CA ARG A 356 22.20 3.87 -3.70
C ARG A 356 22.62 3.95 -5.17
N PHE A 357 21.97 3.16 -6.02
CA PHE A 357 22.29 2.98 -7.44
C PHE A 357 21.16 3.51 -8.33
N ASP A 358 20.49 4.58 -7.88
CA ASP A 358 19.39 5.19 -8.62
C ASP A 358 19.85 5.60 -10.03
N GLY A 359 19.13 5.13 -11.05
CA GLY A 359 19.51 5.30 -12.47
C GLY A 359 20.58 4.34 -12.99
N GLU A 360 21.31 3.61 -12.14
CA GLU A 360 22.34 2.64 -12.53
C GLU A 360 21.73 1.22 -12.61
N TYR A 361 20.91 0.97 -13.63
CA TYR A 361 20.07 -0.24 -13.70
C TYR A 361 20.85 -1.56 -13.74
N GLU A 362 22.01 -1.58 -14.40
CA GLU A 362 22.88 -2.77 -14.38
C GLU A 362 23.45 -3.05 -12.98
N GLU A 363 23.82 -2.01 -12.23
CA GLU A 363 24.28 -2.14 -10.85
C GLU A 363 23.15 -2.59 -9.92
N ILE A 364 21.94 -2.05 -10.09
CA ILE A 364 20.74 -2.52 -9.41
C ILE A 364 20.53 -4.02 -9.67
N TYR A 365 20.57 -4.45 -10.93
CA TYR A 365 20.39 -5.85 -11.30
C TYR A 365 21.48 -6.75 -10.72
N ARG A 366 22.75 -6.31 -10.74
CA ARG A 366 23.91 -7.01 -10.19
C ARG A 366 23.74 -7.24 -8.67
N HIS A 367 23.36 -6.20 -7.93
CA HIS A 367 23.12 -6.27 -6.49
C HIS A 367 21.90 -7.11 -6.13
N ILE A 368 20.77 -6.94 -6.83
CA ILE A 368 19.57 -7.76 -6.62
C ILE A 368 19.86 -9.24 -6.93
N SER A 369 20.67 -9.53 -7.95
CA SER A 369 21.13 -10.90 -8.26
C SER A 369 21.90 -11.52 -7.10
N ALA A 370 22.83 -10.77 -6.50
CA ALA A 370 23.61 -11.24 -5.37
C ALA A 370 22.73 -11.46 -4.12
N LEU A 371 21.77 -10.56 -3.90
CA LEU A 371 20.78 -10.65 -2.82
C LEU A 371 19.87 -11.88 -2.99
N GLU A 372 19.33 -12.12 -4.18
CA GLU A 372 18.51 -13.30 -4.50
C GLU A 372 19.28 -14.60 -4.24
N ARG A 373 20.53 -14.67 -4.71
CA ARG A 373 21.43 -15.81 -4.42
C ARG A 373 21.56 -16.03 -2.92
N ALA A 374 21.85 -14.98 -2.15
CA ALA A 374 22.01 -15.10 -0.70
C ALA A 374 20.75 -15.66 -0.03
N PHE A 375 19.58 -15.12 -0.37
CA PHE A 375 18.32 -15.54 0.22
C PHE A 375 17.94 -16.98 -0.15
N PHE A 376 18.15 -17.42 -1.40
CA PHE A 376 17.89 -18.81 -1.77
C PHE A 376 18.90 -19.79 -1.17
N VAL A 377 20.19 -19.43 -1.10
CA VAL A 377 21.20 -20.25 -0.40
C VAL A 377 20.80 -20.42 1.08
N TRP A 378 20.43 -19.33 1.76
CA TRP A 378 19.95 -19.38 3.13
C TRP A 378 18.67 -20.20 3.28
N PHE A 379 17.74 -20.10 2.34
CA PHE A 379 16.48 -20.82 2.37
C PHE A 379 16.64 -22.33 2.17
N ILE A 380 17.55 -22.74 1.28
CA ILE A 380 17.90 -24.14 1.05
C ILE A 380 18.68 -24.72 2.23
N ASN A 381 19.61 -23.94 2.78
CA ASN A 381 20.45 -24.36 3.91
C ASN A 381 19.77 -24.17 5.28
N GLU A 382 18.55 -23.62 5.31
CA GLU A 382 17.74 -23.39 6.52
C GLU A 382 18.43 -22.49 7.55
N THR A 383 19.07 -21.42 7.07
CA THR A 383 19.73 -20.41 7.90
C THR A 383 18.74 -19.76 8.88
N SER A 384 19.15 -19.59 10.14
CA SER A 384 18.30 -19.04 11.20
C SER A 384 17.92 -17.59 10.95
N GLU A 385 16.73 -17.18 11.43
CA GLU A 385 16.26 -15.79 11.31
C GLU A 385 17.24 -14.78 11.89
N ALA A 386 17.85 -15.10 13.05
CA ALA A 386 18.82 -14.22 13.69
C ALA A 386 20.06 -13.97 12.81
N ALA A 387 20.58 -15.02 12.16
CA ALA A 387 21.71 -14.88 11.25
C ALA A 387 21.33 -14.07 10.00
N ARG A 388 20.17 -14.36 9.40
CA ARG A 388 19.68 -13.63 8.21
C ARG A 388 19.48 -12.14 8.50
N ARG A 389 18.82 -11.79 9.61
CA ARG A 389 18.61 -10.40 10.02
C ARG A 389 19.93 -9.68 10.30
N ARG A 390 20.86 -10.33 11.03
CA ARG A 390 22.18 -9.75 11.29
C ARG A 390 22.92 -9.42 9.99
N ILE A 391 22.96 -10.35 9.05
CA ILE A 391 23.67 -10.16 7.77
C ILE A 391 22.92 -9.16 6.87
N SER A 392 21.59 -9.18 6.85
CA SER A 392 20.80 -8.21 6.07
C SER A 392 21.03 -6.78 6.57
N TYR A 393 21.10 -6.59 7.89
CA TYR A 393 21.46 -5.28 8.45
C TYR A 393 22.91 -4.90 8.13
N GLU A 394 23.84 -5.86 8.15
CA GLU A 394 25.22 -5.66 7.73
C GLU A 394 25.32 -5.23 6.25
N MET A 395 24.52 -5.80 5.35
CA MET A 395 24.40 -5.38 3.95
C MET A 395 23.98 -3.91 3.84
N ILE A 396 22.97 -3.50 4.62
CA ILE A 396 22.47 -2.12 4.65
C ILE A 396 23.56 -1.15 5.08
N GLN A 397 24.33 -1.48 6.12
CA GLN A 397 25.43 -0.62 6.58
C GLN A 397 26.52 -0.51 5.51
N GLN A 398 26.94 -1.64 4.91
CA GLN A 398 27.95 -1.66 3.84
C GLN A 398 27.51 -0.81 2.63
N LEU A 399 26.24 -0.89 2.22
CA LEU A 399 25.70 -0.09 1.11
C LEU A 399 25.76 1.42 1.42
N ARG A 400 25.43 1.81 2.65
CA ARG A 400 25.46 3.21 3.10
C ARG A 400 26.87 3.77 3.25
N ASP A 401 27.80 2.92 3.69
CA ASP A 401 29.22 3.27 3.81
C ASP A 401 29.93 3.33 2.45
N GLY A 402 29.27 2.89 1.37
CA GLY A 402 29.85 2.82 0.03
C GLY A 402 30.87 1.68 -0.13
N ASP A 403 30.77 0.65 0.70
CA ASP A 403 31.61 -0.54 0.59
C ASP A 403 31.29 -1.34 -0.68
N ASP A 404 32.31 -2.01 -1.24
CA ASP A 404 32.10 -3.07 -2.22
C ASP A 404 31.63 -4.36 -1.52
N LEU A 405 30.33 -4.65 -1.58
CA LEU A 405 29.74 -5.85 -0.96
C LEU A 405 30.26 -7.16 -1.58
N PHE A 406 30.86 -7.12 -2.78
CA PHE A 406 31.37 -8.29 -3.51
C PHE A 406 32.83 -8.62 -3.16
N ALA A 407 33.53 -7.72 -2.46
CA ALA A 407 34.89 -7.94 -1.99
C ALA A 407 34.98 -9.11 -1.00
N ALA A 408 36.19 -9.65 -0.85
CA ALA A 408 36.41 -10.82 0.00
C ALA A 408 35.97 -10.56 1.46
N ASN A 409 35.20 -11.50 2.03
CA ASN A 409 34.60 -11.42 3.36
C ASN A 409 33.56 -10.29 3.57
N LYS A 410 33.04 -9.68 2.51
CA LYS A 410 31.90 -8.76 2.58
C LYS A 410 30.57 -9.49 2.35
N ALA A 411 29.45 -8.79 2.50
CA ALA A 411 28.15 -9.44 2.69
C ALA A 411 27.65 -10.26 1.48
N PHE A 412 28.11 -9.98 0.26
CA PHE A 412 27.80 -10.79 -0.93
C PHE A 412 28.86 -11.84 -1.28
N ASP A 413 30.00 -11.88 -0.59
CA ASP A 413 31.00 -12.94 -0.70
C ASP A 413 30.58 -14.18 0.11
N ILE A 414 29.54 -14.86 -0.39
CA ILE A 414 29.01 -16.08 0.23
C ILE A 414 30.11 -17.15 0.25
N PRO A 415 30.40 -17.79 1.40
CA PRO A 415 31.40 -18.86 1.47
C PRO A 415 31.10 -19.97 0.46
N ALA A 416 32.11 -20.36 -0.34
CA ALA A 416 31.97 -21.37 -1.39
C ALA A 416 31.34 -22.67 -0.88
N GLN A 417 31.68 -23.09 0.35
CA GLN A 417 31.11 -24.26 1.00
C GLN A 417 29.58 -24.17 1.18
N GLU A 418 29.06 -22.99 1.56
CA GLU A 418 27.62 -22.80 1.74
C GLU A 418 26.88 -22.76 0.40
N LEU A 419 27.47 -22.11 -0.61
CA LEU A 419 26.94 -22.09 -1.97
C LEU A 419 26.92 -23.49 -2.58
N ASP A 420 28.02 -24.24 -2.51
CA ASP A 420 28.10 -25.59 -3.06
C ASP A 420 27.20 -26.58 -2.32
N LYS A 421 27.01 -26.40 -1.01
CA LYS A 421 26.02 -27.16 -0.24
C LYS A 421 24.60 -26.91 -0.75
N ALA A 422 24.22 -25.65 -0.98
CA ALA A 422 22.90 -25.31 -1.51
C ALA A 422 22.71 -25.85 -2.94
N ILE A 423 23.72 -25.69 -3.81
CA ILE A 423 23.71 -26.23 -5.18
C ILE A 423 23.57 -27.76 -5.16
N SER A 424 24.35 -28.45 -4.34
CA SER A 424 24.28 -29.91 -4.22
C SER A 424 22.91 -30.38 -3.73
N ARG A 425 22.26 -29.60 -2.86
CA ARG A 425 20.92 -29.90 -2.37
C ARG A 425 19.86 -29.82 -3.47
N LEU A 426 20.04 -29.00 -4.51
CA LEU A 426 19.10 -28.90 -5.66
C LEU A 426 18.93 -30.24 -6.39
N ALA A 427 19.96 -31.09 -6.38
CA ALA A 427 19.93 -32.43 -7.00
C ALA A 427 19.29 -33.51 -6.12
N THR A 428 18.74 -33.14 -4.95
CA THR A 428 18.20 -34.09 -3.96
C THR A 428 16.74 -33.76 -3.59
N PRO A 429 15.99 -34.68 -2.96
CA PRO A 429 14.56 -34.47 -2.74
C PRO A 429 14.22 -33.34 -1.74
N PHE A 430 13.20 -32.52 -2.08
CA PHE A 430 12.61 -31.45 -1.28
C PHE A 430 11.21 -31.83 -0.76
N PRO A 431 11.10 -32.57 0.36
CA PRO A 431 9.81 -33.03 0.87
C PRO A 431 8.94 -31.88 1.39
N LYS A 432 9.56 -30.79 1.88
CA LYS A 432 8.86 -29.63 2.43
C LYS A 432 8.16 -28.85 1.31
N LEU A 433 6.82 -28.79 1.38
CA LEU A 433 5.98 -28.17 0.35
C LEU A 433 6.37 -26.72 0.04
N TYR A 434 6.66 -25.93 1.08
CA TYR A 434 7.02 -24.52 0.92
C TYR A 434 8.36 -24.34 0.19
N GLN A 435 9.38 -25.15 0.51
CA GLN A 435 10.66 -25.13 -0.22
C GLN A 435 10.47 -25.54 -1.68
N ARG A 436 9.77 -26.65 -1.92
CA ARG A 436 9.53 -27.15 -3.27
C ARG A 436 8.74 -26.15 -4.12
N GLY A 437 7.70 -25.53 -3.56
CA GLY A 437 6.90 -24.52 -4.23
C GLY A 437 7.71 -23.28 -4.62
N ALA A 438 8.52 -22.75 -3.69
CA ALA A 438 9.39 -21.61 -3.97
C ALA A 438 10.40 -21.92 -5.09
N LEU A 439 11.06 -23.09 -5.03
CA LEU A 439 12.04 -23.50 -6.03
C LEU A 439 11.41 -23.74 -7.41
N ILE A 440 10.23 -24.35 -7.49
CA ILE A 440 9.50 -24.54 -8.76
C ILE A 440 9.17 -23.20 -9.41
N ARG A 441 8.66 -22.23 -8.64
CA ARG A 441 8.35 -20.90 -9.17
C ARG A 441 9.62 -20.12 -9.54
N ARG A 442 10.70 -20.24 -8.77
CA ARG A 442 12.00 -19.68 -9.14
C ARG A 442 12.54 -20.28 -10.45
N MET A 443 12.39 -21.59 -10.65
CA MET A 443 12.77 -22.23 -11.93
C MET A 443 11.93 -21.70 -13.09
N GLU A 444 10.63 -21.50 -12.89
CA GLU A 444 9.76 -20.90 -13.90
C GLU A 444 10.22 -19.49 -14.27
N LEU A 445 10.52 -18.65 -13.28
CA LEU A 445 11.05 -17.31 -13.49
C LEU A 445 12.43 -17.34 -14.18
N LEU A 446 13.33 -18.25 -13.81
CA LEU A 446 14.62 -18.41 -14.47
C LEU A 446 14.49 -18.76 -15.96
N LEU A 447 13.50 -19.58 -16.30
CA LEU A 447 13.20 -19.92 -17.70
C LEU A 447 12.60 -18.74 -18.48
N CYS A 448 11.91 -17.82 -17.81
CA CYS A 448 11.38 -16.60 -18.41
C CYS A 448 12.47 -15.56 -18.63
N GLU A 449 13.30 -15.33 -17.60
CA GLU A 449 14.50 -14.48 -17.61
C GLU A 449 15.40 -14.83 -18.80
N ARG A 450 15.79 -16.11 -18.93
CA ARG A 450 16.64 -16.58 -20.03
C ARG A 450 16.04 -16.51 -21.44
N ALA A 451 14.74 -16.23 -21.53
CA ALA A 451 14.02 -16.14 -22.78
C ALA A 451 13.55 -14.71 -23.08
N GLY A 452 14.01 -13.72 -22.31
CA GLY A 452 13.60 -12.33 -22.43
C GLY A 452 12.09 -12.13 -22.33
N ALA A 453 11.42 -12.92 -21.48
CA ALA A 453 9.97 -12.95 -21.41
C ALA A 453 9.43 -12.59 -20.03
N ALA A 454 8.25 -11.96 -20.04
CA ALA A 454 7.53 -11.63 -18.82
C ALA A 454 7.17 -12.89 -18.01
N ALA A 455 7.08 -12.71 -16.69
CA ALA A 455 6.55 -13.74 -15.80
C ALA A 455 5.10 -14.10 -16.15
N PRO A 456 4.70 -15.37 -15.99
CA PRO A 456 3.30 -15.75 -16.06
C PRO A 456 2.49 -14.97 -15.01
N ARG A 457 1.36 -14.41 -15.42
CA ARG A 457 0.43 -13.73 -14.50
C ARG A 457 0.02 -14.70 -13.38
N TYR A 458 -0.14 -14.24 -12.14
CA TYR A 458 -0.62 -15.09 -11.04
C TYR A 458 0.25 -16.31 -10.71
N LEU A 459 1.54 -16.31 -11.07
CA LEU A 459 2.46 -17.40 -10.73
C LEU A 459 2.50 -17.66 -9.21
N GLU A 460 2.35 -16.63 -8.40
CA GLU A 460 2.25 -16.69 -6.94
C GLU A 460 1.10 -17.58 -6.45
N LEU A 461 0.01 -17.68 -7.23
CA LEU A 461 -1.16 -18.51 -6.93
C LEU A 461 -1.03 -19.94 -7.45
N SER A 462 0.07 -20.28 -8.14
CA SER A 462 0.27 -21.62 -8.70
C SER A 462 0.42 -22.67 -7.59
N THR A 463 -0.01 -23.89 -7.85
CA THR A 463 0.35 -25.06 -7.03
C THR A 463 1.66 -25.68 -7.54
N ALA A 464 2.24 -26.56 -6.72
CA ALA A 464 3.42 -27.33 -7.06
C ALA A 464 3.01 -28.78 -7.38
N GLU A 465 2.74 -29.05 -8.65
CA GLU A 465 2.33 -30.37 -9.12
C GLU A 465 3.50 -31.36 -9.09
N HIS A 466 3.17 -32.61 -8.77
CA HIS A 466 4.05 -33.76 -8.90
C HIS A 466 3.68 -34.54 -10.18
N ILE A 467 4.54 -34.50 -11.19
CA ILE A 467 4.27 -35.19 -12.46
C ILE A 467 4.14 -36.70 -12.22
N LEU A 468 5.15 -37.33 -11.60
CA LEU A 468 5.02 -38.61 -10.91
C LEU A 468 4.21 -38.39 -9.63
N PRO A 469 2.96 -38.90 -9.54
CA PRO A 469 2.09 -38.60 -8.40
C PRO A 469 2.55 -39.31 -7.12
N ARG A 470 2.22 -38.71 -5.97
CA ARG A 470 2.50 -39.28 -4.64
C ARG A 470 1.84 -40.64 -4.44
N ASN A 471 0.59 -40.78 -4.87
CA ASN A 471 -0.22 -41.99 -4.74
C ASN A 471 -0.75 -42.42 -6.13
N PRO A 472 0.07 -43.09 -6.96
CA PRO A 472 -0.38 -43.58 -8.27
C PRO A 472 -1.44 -44.70 -8.10
N PRO A 473 -2.45 -44.79 -8.98
CA PRO A 473 -3.43 -45.87 -8.95
C PRO A 473 -2.79 -47.25 -9.13
N SER A 474 -3.37 -48.26 -8.47
CA SER A 474 -2.98 -49.66 -8.67
C SER A 474 -3.22 -50.07 -10.13
N GLY A 475 -2.18 -50.51 -10.85
CA GLY A 475 -2.25 -50.89 -12.27
C GLY A 475 -2.01 -49.75 -13.27
N SER A 476 -1.69 -48.54 -12.79
CA SER A 476 -1.24 -47.42 -13.64
C SER A 476 0.12 -47.68 -14.26
N GLN A 477 0.45 -46.96 -15.34
CA GLN A 477 1.76 -47.03 -15.99
C GLN A 477 2.89 -46.68 -15.00
N TRP A 478 2.61 -45.80 -14.03
CA TRP A 478 3.53 -45.48 -12.94
C TRP A 478 4.01 -46.69 -12.12
N ALA A 479 3.16 -47.72 -11.96
CA ALA A 479 3.53 -48.93 -11.22
C ALA A 479 4.47 -49.85 -12.01
N LEU A 480 4.50 -49.71 -13.34
CA LEU A 480 5.40 -50.42 -14.24
C LEU A 480 6.73 -49.67 -14.38
N ASP A 481 6.66 -48.34 -14.51
CA ASP A 481 7.83 -47.48 -14.77
C ASP A 481 8.69 -47.25 -13.51
N PHE A 482 8.10 -47.39 -12.31
CA PHE A 482 8.79 -47.10 -11.05
C PHE A 482 8.62 -48.21 -10.02
N THR A 483 9.74 -48.66 -9.46
CA THR A 483 9.74 -49.45 -8.22
C THR A 483 9.24 -48.60 -7.03
N PRO A 484 8.75 -49.22 -5.94
CA PRO A 484 8.38 -48.48 -4.74
C PRO A 484 9.51 -47.63 -4.13
N GLN A 485 10.76 -48.07 -4.28
CA GLN A 485 11.93 -47.32 -3.81
C GLN A 485 12.17 -46.10 -4.71
N GLN A 486 12.22 -46.28 -6.03
CA GLN A 486 12.34 -45.17 -6.97
C GLN A 486 11.20 -44.15 -6.82
N ARG A 487 9.97 -44.59 -6.53
CA ARG A 487 8.91 -43.61 -6.26
C ARG A 487 9.24 -42.70 -5.07
N ARG A 488 9.83 -43.23 -4.00
CA ARG A 488 10.24 -42.40 -2.85
C ARG A 488 11.40 -41.48 -3.18
N ASP A 489 12.40 -42.00 -3.90
CA ASP A 489 13.64 -41.27 -4.18
C ASP A 489 13.45 -40.13 -5.20
N TYR A 490 12.49 -40.27 -6.12
CA TYR A 490 12.29 -39.34 -7.24
C TYR A 490 11.10 -38.40 -7.07
N LEU A 491 10.16 -38.71 -6.15
CA LEU A 491 8.91 -37.94 -5.99
C LEU A 491 9.16 -36.45 -5.76
N ASP A 492 10.03 -36.13 -4.80
CA ASP A 492 10.24 -34.76 -4.36
C ASP A 492 11.49 -34.12 -5.01
N LEU A 493 12.04 -34.71 -6.08
CA LEU A 493 13.10 -34.07 -6.88
C LEU A 493 12.56 -32.87 -7.67
N LEU A 494 13.40 -31.86 -7.86
CA LEU A 494 13.03 -30.63 -8.58
C LEU A 494 12.55 -30.91 -10.01
N GLY A 495 13.16 -31.87 -10.70
CA GLY A 495 12.78 -32.25 -12.06
C GLY A 495 11.36 -32.83 -12.17
N ASN A 496 10.81 -33.37 -11.07
CA ASN A 496 9.44 -33.89 -11.04
C ASN A 496 8.37 -32.81 -10.77
N GLY A 497 8.80 -31.57 -10.50
CA GLY A 497 7.94 -30.46 -10.14
C GLY A 497 7.67 -29.49 -11.29
N ILE A 498 6.43 -29.01 -11.40
CA ILE A 498 6.00 -27.91 -12.29
C ILE A 498 4.93 -27.05 -11.62
N PRO A 499 4.83 -25.75 -11.96
CA PRO A 499 3.72 -24.92 -11.52
C PRO A 499 2.47 -25.26 -12.34
N LEU A 500 1.32 -25.35 -11.67
CA LEU A 500 0.00 -25.43 -12.32
C LEU A 500 -0.98 -24.47 -11.64
N THR A 501 -2.08 -24.15 -12.33
CA THR A 501 -3.22 -23.52 -11.67
C THR A 501 -3.96 -24.56 -10.82
N ARG A 502 -4.57 -24.12 -9.71
CA ARG A 502 -5.24 -25.01 -8.75
C ARG A 502 -6.32 -25.90 -9.38
N ASP A 503 -7.05 -25.38 -10.36
CA ASP A 503 -8.13 -26.12 -11.02
C ASP A 503 -7.59 -27.19 -11.97
N ILE A 504 -6.49 -26.89 -12.69
CA ILE A 504 -5.86 -27.87 -13.55
C ILE A 504 -5.15 -28.95 -12.74
N ASP A 505 -4.49 -28.58 -11.64
CA ASP A 505 -3.85 -29.52 -10.73
C ASP A 505 -4.84 -30.59 -10.21
N LYS A 506 -6.03 -30.16 -9.77
CA LYS A 506 -7.14 -31.07 -9.42
C LYS A 506 -7.59 -31.93 -10.59
N ARG A 507 -7.72 -31.34 -11.79
CA ARG A 507 -8.15 -32.05 -13.00
C ARG A 507 -7.13 -33.08 -13.45
N VAL A 508 -5.83 -32.85 -13.23
CA VAL A 508 -4.74 -33.74 -13.63
C VAL A 508 -4.62 -34.91 -12.64
N GLY A 509 -4.53 -34.61 -11.34
CA GLY A 509 -4.51 -35.60 -10.27
C GLY A 509 -3.43 -36.69 -10.45
N SER A 510 -3.77 -37.95 -10.15
CA SER A 510 -2.82 -39.08 -10.22
C SER A 510 -2.84 -39.85 -11.54
N ARG A 511 -3.34 -39.24 -12.63
CA ARG A 511 -3.40 -39.86 -13.97
C ARG A 511 -2.00 -40.23 -14.49
N ASP A 512 -1.96 -41.15 -15.45
CA ASP A 512 -0.73 -41.50 -16.18
C ASP A 512 -0.16 -40.31 -16.96
N PHE A 513 1.15 -40.31 -17.15
CA PHE A 513 1.89 -39.19 -17.74
C PHE A 513 1.27 -38.66 -19.04
N ASN A 514 0.93 -39.54 -19.98
CA ASN A 514 0.37 -39.12 -21.26
C ASN A 514 -1.01 -38.48 -21.13
N ALA A 515 -1.83 -38.92 -20.16
CA ALA A 515 -3.10 -38.27 -19.87
C ALA A 515 -2.91 -36.91 -19.17
N LYS A 516 -1.94 -36.79 -18.25
CA LYS A 516 -1.54 -35.50 -17.68
C LYS A 516 -1.10 -34.52 -18.77
N LYS A 517 -0.21 -34.97 -19.66
CA LYS A 517 0.34 -34.21 -20.79
C LYS A 517 -0.74 -33.72 -21.76
N ALA A 518 -1.75 -34.54 -22.05
CA ALA A 518 -2.90 -34.10 -22.85
C ALA A 518 -3.64 -32.93 -22.18
N ILE A 519 -3.93 -33.04 -20.88
CA ILE A 519 -4.60 -31.96 -20.12
C ILE A 519 -3.75 -30.68 -20.10
N TYR A 520 -2.43 -30.78 -19.92
CA TYR A 520 -1.53 -29.62 -19.97
C TYR A 520 -1.60 -28.87 -21.32
N LYS A 521 -1.69 -29.61 -22.44
CA LYS A 521 -1.81 -29.03 -23.77
C LYS A 521 -3.20 -28.45 -24.02
N ASP A 522 -4.25 -29.21 -23.72
CA ASP A 522 -5.65 -28.82 -23.97
C ASP A 522 -6.09 -27.62 -23.13
N SER A 523 -5.47 -27.43 -21.95
CA SER A 523 -5.71 -26.25 -21.10
C SER A 523 -4.93 -25.01 -21.52
N GLY A 524 -4.01 -25.11 -22.48
CA GLY A 524 -3.11 -24.03 -22.87
C GLY A 524 -1.93 -23.80 -21.91
N LEU A 525 -1.82 -24.55 -20.80
CA LEU A 525 -0.74 -24.36 -19.82
C LEU A 525 0.66 -24.62 -20.40
N ALA A 526 0.78 -25.45 -21.43
CA ALA A 526 2.05 -25.67 -22.13
C ALA A 526 2.61 -24.40 -22.80
N ASN A 527 1.75 -23.43 -23.12
CA ASN A 527 2.15 -22.12 -23.65
C ASN A 527 2.23 -21.05 -22.54
N TYR A 528 1.56 -21.28 -21.41
CA TYR A 528 1.52 -20.36 -20.28
C TYR A 528 2.74 -20.48 -19.37
N PHE A 529 3.07 -21.71 -18.96
CA PHE A 529 4.24 -22.02 -18.16
C PHE A 529 5.30 -22.69 -19.03
N ARG A 530 6.48 -22.09 -19.10
CA ARG A 530 7.62 -22.58 -19.89
C ARG A 530 8.06 -23.96 -19.43
N SER A 531 8.09 -24.20 -18.12
CA SER A 531 8.43 -25.52 -17.56
C SER A 531 7.43 -26.61 -17.98
N VAL A 532 6.13 -26.30 -18.03
CA VAL A 532 5.07 -27.21 -18.52
C VAL A 532 5.24 -27.48 -20.01
N GLY A 533 5.53 -26.45 -20.80
CA GLY A 533 5.85 -26.58 -22.22
C GLY A 533 7.06 -27.49 -22.48
N GLN A 534 8.11 -27.40 -21.66
CA GLN A 534 9.26 -28.32 -21.73
C GLN A 534 8.87 -29.77 -21.41
N VAL A 535 8.09 -29.99 -20.35
CA VAL A 535 7.63 -31.34 -19.94
C VAL A 535 6.77 -31.98 -21.04
N CYS A 536 5.97 -31.18 -21.75
CA CYS A 536 5.14 -31.66 -22.86
C CYS A 536 5.92 -32.20 -24.07
N LYS A 537 7.24 -32.01 -24.13
CA LYS A 537 8.13 -32.56 -25.18
C LYS A 537 8.56 -33.99 -24.90
N TYR A 538 8.43 -34.48 -23.66
CA TYR A 538 8.79 -35.84 -23.31
C TYR A 538 7.75 -36.85 -23.82
N SER A 539 8.22 -38.00 -24.31
CA SER A 539 7.38 -39.14 -24.71
C SER A 539 6.98 -40.01 -23.53
N THR A 540 7.90 -40.19 -22.58
CA THR A 540 7.78 -40.99 -21.35
C THR A 540 8.16 -40.15 -20.14
N TRP A 541 7.89 -40.65 -18.94
CA TRP A 541 8.33 -40.00 -17.71
C TRP A 541 8.87 -41.03 -16.73
N THR A 542 10.17 -41.28 -16.83
CA THR A 542 10.90 -42.36 -16.14
C THR A 542 11.83 -41.79 -15.06
N PRO A 543 12.44 -42.64 -14.20
CA PRO A 543 13.47 -42.18 -13.27
C PRO A 543 14.60 -41.39 -13.96
N THR A 544 15.06 -41.84 -15.13
CA THR A 544 16.11 -41.16 -15.90
C THR A 544 15.67 -39.77 -16.35
N ASP A 545 14.46 -39.63 -16.89
CA ASP A 545 13.92 -38.33 -17.33
C ASP A 545 13.85 -37.32 -16.18
N ILE A 546 13.41 -37.77 -15.00
CA ILE A 546 13.33 -36.93 -13.79
C ILE A 546 14.72 -36.50 -13.33
N MET A 547 15.70 -37.40 -13.32
CA MET A 547 17.06 -37.09 -12.88
C MET A 547 17.73 -36.12 -13.85
N GLU A 548 17.72 -36.40 -15.15
CA GLU A 548 18.31 -35.52 -16.17
C GLU A 548 17.70 -34.12 -16.13
N ARG A 549 16.38 -34.02 -15.94
CA ARG A 549 15.72 -32.72 -15.77
C ARG A 549 16.14 -32.05 -14.46
N THR A 550 16.28 -32.79 -13.37
CA THR A 550 16.73 -32.26 -12.07
C THR A 550 18.15 -31.69 -12.19
N GLU A 551 19.08 -32.46 -12.74
CA GLU A 551 20.46 -32.03 -12.97
C GLU A 551 20.54 -30.82 -13.89
N ARG A 552 19.76 -30.80 -14.97
CA ARG A 552 19.70 -29.65 -15.88
C ARG A 552 19.21 -28.40 -15.17
N LEU A 553 18.08 -28.47 -14.45
CA LEU A 553 17.52 -27.30 -13.73
C LEU A 553 18.46 -26.81 -12.62
N ALA A 554 19.04 -27.74 -11.85
CA ALA A 554 20.04 -27.43 -10.84
C ALA A 554 21.27 -26.75 -11.46
N GLY A 555 21.74 -27.24 -12.61
CA GLY A 555 22.83 -26.64 -13.38
C GLY A 555 22.51 -25.21 -13.82
N LEU A 556 21.31 -24.95 -14.36
CA LEU A 556 20.93 -23.60 -14.77
C LEU A 556 20.98 -22.60 -13.61
N LEU A 557 20.49 -22.99 -12.43
CA LEU A 557 20.51 -22.12 -11.26
C LEU A 557 21.92 -21.97 -10.68
N ALA A 558 22.69 -23.05 -10.65
CA ALA A 558 24.09 -23.05 -10.20
C ALA A 558 24.95 -22.13 -11.06
N ASP A 559 24.79 -22.21 -12.39
CA ASP A 559 25.49 -21.33 -13.34
C ASP A 559 25.11 -19.87 -13.09
N ARG A 560 23.82 -19.57 -12.91
CA ARG A 560 23.33 -18.22 -12.63
C ARG A 560 23.90 -17.65 -11.32
N TRP A 561 24.01 -18.46 -10.28
CA TRP A 561 24.56 -18.04 -8.99
C TRP A 561 26.08 -17.88 -8.99
N ARG A 562 26.80 -18.67 -9.81
CA ARG A 562 28.26 -18.58 -9.93
C ARG A 562 28.72 -17.47 -10.88
N SER A 563 27.90 -17.10 -11.86
CA SER A 563 28.24 -16.13 -12.91
C SER A 563 27.90 -14.67 -12.59
N ILE A 564 27.45 -14.35 -11.37
CA ILE A 564 27.16 -12.96 -10.97
C ILE A 564 28.47 -12.14 -11.07
N PRO A 565 28.52 -11.05 -11.85
CA PRO A 565 29.69 -10.21 -11.98
C PRO A 565 30.14 -9.67 -10.62
N LYS A 566 31.44 -9.79 -10.33
CA LYS A 566 32.03 -9.27 -9.09
C LYS A 566 32.55 -7.85 -9.24
N GLU A 567 33.08 -7.53 -10.41
CA GLU A 567 33.53 -6.19 -10.72
C GLU A 567 32.31 -5.28 -10.92
N PRO A 568 32.40 -3.99 -10.54
CA PRO A 568 31.41 -2.99 -10.91
C PRO A 568 31.22 -2.96 -12.42
N VAL A 569 30.02 -2.67 -12.86
CA VAL A 569 29.71 -2.35 -14.25
C VAL A 569 30.57 -1.14 -14.64
N PRO A 570 31.40 -1.23 -15.70
CA PRO A 570 32.16 -0.09 -16.17
C PRO A 570 31.23 1.06 -16.52
N ASP A 571 31.55 2.27 -16.07
CA ASP A 571 30.93 3.46 -16.63
C ASP A 571 31.34 3.53 -18.11
N ASP A 572 30.45 3.20 -19.04
CA ASP A 572 30.64 3.39 -20.48
C ASP A 572 30.71 4.89 -20.87
N PHE A 573 30.82 5.79 -19.88
CA PHE A 573 31.00 7.23 -20.03
C PHE A 573 32.48 7.64 -19.96
N ASP A 574 33.33 7.08 -20.83
CA ASP A 574 34.58 7.74 -21.21
C ASP A 574 34.30 8.58 -22.48
N ASP A 575 34.08 9.90 -22.31
CA ASP A 575 34.88 10.93 -22.98
C ASP A 575 34.37 12.37 -22.70
N GLU A 576 35.23 13.13 -22.02
CA GLU A 576 35.59 14.54 -22.32
C GLU A 576 34.59 15.71 -22.26
N ASP A 577 33.30 15.54 -21.93
CA ASP A 577 32.43 16.69 -21.65
C ASP A 577 32.08 16.80 -20.16
N ALA A 578 33.00 17.45 -19.45
CA ALA A 578 32.81 18.28 -18.27
C ALA A 578 31.91 17.75 -17.13
N ILE A 579 32.58 17.51 -16.01
CA ILE A 579 32.09 17.68 -14.64
C ILE A 579 31.04 18.81 -14.58
N THR A 580 29.80 18.43 -14.35
CA THR A 580 28.91 19.17 -13.48
C THR A 580 28.28 18.14 -12.56
N GLU A 581 28.48 18.33 -11.25
CA GLU A 581 27.65 17.72 -10.21
C GLU A 581 26.20 17.71 -10.72
N LEU A 582 25.62 16.51 -10.90
CA LEU A 582 24.18 16.44 -11.08
C LEU A 582 23.56 17.08 -9.84
N PRO A 583 22.74 18.14 -9.97
CA PRO A 583 22.13 18.77 -8.82
C PRO A 583 21.19 17.75 -8.15
N PRO A 584 20.78 17.99 -6.89
CA PRO A 584 19.74 17.21 -6.19
C PRO A 584 18.34 17.38 -6.81
N GLN A 585 18.26 17.46 -8.14
CA GLN A 585 17.09 17.85 -8.90
C GLN A 585 16.23 16.71 -9.37
N THR A 586 16.57 15.42 -9.25
CA THR A 586 15.55 14.39 -9.52
C THR A 586 14.49 14.29 -8.41
N TYR A 587 14.83 14.70 -7.18
CA TYR A 587 13.89 14.85 -6.07
C TYR A 587 13.28 16.26 -6.00
N SER A 588 14.03 17.29 -6.40
CA SER A 588 13.49 18.64 -6.59
C SER A 588 12.65 18.76 -7.85
N ASP A 589 12.78 17.94 -8.88
CA ASP A 589 11.98 18.03 -10.12
C ASP A 589 10.55 17.57 -9.90
N LEU A 590 10.28 16.69 -8.93
CA LEU A 590 8.90 16.41 -8.51
C LEU A 590 8.33 17.60 -7.72
N ALA A 591 9.11 18.19 -6.82
CA ALA A 591 8.70 19.37 -6.03
C ALA A 591 8.64 20.67 -6.86
N ASP A 592 9.46 20.80 -7.90
CA ASP A 592 9.58 21.90 -8.86
C ASP A 592 8.58 21.71 -9.99
N ALA A 593 8.27 20.49 -10.42
CA ALA A 593 7.14 20.25 -11.34
C ALA A 593 5.82 20.55 -10.64
N ILE A 594 5.69 20.18 -9.36
CA ILE A 594 4.54 20.54 -8.51
C ILE A 594 4.51 22.07 -8.27
N SER A 595 5.64 22.71 -7.95
CA SER A 595 5.70 24.18 -7.75
C SER A 595 5.50 24.98 -9.04
N ARG A 596 6.04 24.54 -10.19
CA ARG A 596 5.85 25.19 -11.50
C ARG A 596 4.41 25.02 -12.01
N GLN A 597 3.75 23.88 -11.72
CA GLN A 597 2.31 23.73 -12.00
C GLN A 597 1.46 24.68 -11.14
N ILE A 598 1.88 24.96 -9.90
CA ILE A 598 1.22 25.94 -9.00
C ILE A 598 1.47 27.39 -9.49
N ASP A 599 2.69 27.73 -9.92
CA ASP A 599 3.01 29.09 -10.39
C ASP A 599 2.41 29.43 -11.77
N ASP A 600 2.31 28.46 -12.68
CA ASP A 600 1.70 28.66 -14.01
C ASP A 600 0.16 28.71 -13.96
N SER A 601 -0.46 28.15 -12.92
CA SER A 601 -1.89 28.30 -12.66
C SER A 601 -2.23 29.66 -12.04
N VAL A 602 -1.36 30.21 -11.18
CA VAL A 602 -1.52 31.56 -10.61
C VAL A 602 -1.30 32.67 -11.65
N LYS A 603 -0.40 32.50 -12.63
CA LYS A 603 -0.13 33.53 -13.67
C LYS A 603 -1.17 33.61 -14.79
N LYS A 604 -2.08 32.64 -14.91
CA LYS A 604 -3.16 32.67 -15.89
C LYS A 604 -4.43 33.38 -15.41
N GLU A 605 -4.51 33.75 -14.13
CA GLU A 605 -5.65 34.50 -13.58
C GLU A 605 -5.46 36.03 -13.62
N ASP A 606 -4.26 36.52 -13.97
CA ASP A 606 -3.93 37.95 -14.07
C ASP A 606 -3.83 38.47 -15.53
N LYS A 607 -4.49 37.80 -16.50
CA LYS A 607 -4.62 38.31 -17.89
C LYS A 607 -6.04 38.28 -18.44
#